data_AF-A0A9Q4XR65-F1
#
_entry.id   AF-A0A9Q4XR65-F1
#
_cell.length_a   1.000
_cell.length_b   1.000
_cell.length_c   1.000
_cell.angle_alpha   90.00
_cell.angle_beta   90.00
_cell.angle_gamma   90.00
#
_symmetry.space_group_name_H-M   'P 1'
#
loop_
_entity.id
_entity.type
_entity.pdbx_description
1 polymer ?
#
loop_
_entity_poly.entity_id
_entity_poly.type
_entity_poly.pdbx_seq_one_letter_code
_entity_poly.pdbx_strand_id
1 'polypeptide(L)'
;MSITFSALWDAHPEVKGDENPCRRPDGHKAFEDQCAIRLGTALARCGYDVTKLHAQFCWYHSKSAGHILRAEEMANALKRTSIPGVFPARKVDASNFEEVLKNQCGIIFFKDYWCRGNESFLNRSGDHIDLWNGSRLTTRWSYFRINWGISIEGLWSSFSHAREIWFWKML
;
A
#
# COMPACT_ATOMS: atom_id res chain seq x y z
N MET A 1 -16.36 14.69 -7.23
CA MET A 1 -16.70 13.25 -7.41
C MET A 1 -16.00 12.47 -6.32
N SER A 2 -16.68 11.51 -5.69
CA SER A 2 -16.08 10.59 -4.72
C SER A 2 -15.38 9.44 -5.45
N ILE A 3 -14.22 9.02 -4.94
CA ILE A 3 -13.52 7.85 -5.44
C ILE A 3 -14.17 6.62 -4.82
N THR A 4 -14.67 5.70 -5.64
CA THR A 4 -15.20 4.41 -5.16
C THR A 4 -14.08 3.40 -5.02
N PHE A 5 -14.26 2.40 -4.16
CA PHE A 5 -13.27 1.34 -4.02
C PHE A 5 -13.04 0.58 -5.33
N SER A 6 -14.12 0.24 -6.07
CA SER A 6 -14.01 -0.48 -7.35
C SER A 6 -13.19 0.30 -8.37
N ALA A 7 -13.44 1.61 -8.51
CA ALA A 7 -12.68 2.43 -9.45
C ALA A 7 -11.20 2.47 -9.08
N LEU A 8 -10.88 2.58 -7.78
CA LEU A 8 -9.50 2.59 -7.31
C LEU A 8 -8.81 1.23 -7.51
N TRP A 9 -9.51 0.14 -7.24
CA TRP A 9 -9.05 -1.22 -7.47
C TRP A 9 -8.75 -1.48 -8.95
N ASP A 10 -9.68 -1.13 -9.84
CA ASP A 10 -9.54 -1.32 -11.28
C ASP A 10 -8.46 -0.41 -11.88
N ALA A 11 -8.20 0.75 -11.27
CA ALA A 11 -7.13 1.65 -11.67
C ALA A 11 -5.73 1.19 -11.19
N HIS A 12 -5.67 0.28 -10.21
CA HIS A 12 -4.43 -0.15 -9.59
C HIS A 12 -3.50 -0.85 -10.61
N PRO A 13 -2.24 -0.40 -10.79
CA PRO A 13 -1.34 -0.93 -11.82
C PRO A 13 -1.18 -2.45 -11.78
N GLU A 14 -1.02 -3.03 -10.59
CA GLU A 14 -0.79 -4.47 -10.45
C GLU A 14 -2.05 -5.32 -10.73
N VAL A 15 -3.25 -4.76 -10.53
CA VAL A 15 -4.50 -5.42 -10.97
C VAL A 15 -4.50 -5.57 -12.50
N LYS A 16 -3.86 -4.64 -13.21
CA LYS A 16 -3.64 -4.68 -14.66
C LYS A 16 -2.34 -5.39 -15.08
N GLY A 17 -1.64 -6.04 -14.15
CA GLY A 17 -0.40 -6.77 -14.43
C GLY A 17 0.87 -5.91 -14.51
N ASP A 18 0.82 -4.64 -14.11
CA ASP A 18 1.99 -3.78 -14.02
C ASP A 18 2.43 -3.58 -12.56
N GLU A 19 3.36 -4.41 -12.10
CA GLU A 19 3.93 -4.34 -10.75
C GLU A 19 4.88 -3.14 -10.55
N ASN A 20 5.47 -2.64 -11.65
CA ASN A 20 6.54 -1.65 -11.64
C ASN A 20 6.20 -0.46 -12.55
N PRO A 21 5.12 0.29 -12.26
CA PRO A 21 4.67 1.39 -13.11
C PRO A 21 5.71 2.51 -13.23
N CYS A 22 6.55 2.73 -12.22
CA CYS A 22 7.64 3.69 -12.30
C CYS A 22 8.89 3.06 -12.93
N ARG A 23 9.20 3.51 -14.16
CA ARG A 23 10.37 3.09 -14.94
C ARG A 23 11.31 4.26 -15.20
N ARG A 24 12.60 3.98 -15.36
CA ARG A 24 13.57 4.99 -15.81
C ARG A 24 13.38 5.22 -17.32
N PRO A 25 14.02 6.24 -17.92
CA PRO A 25 13.97 6.47 -19.36
C PRO A 25 14.42 5.27 -20.21
N ASP A 26 15.26 4.40 -19.65
CA ASP A 26 15.73 3.15 -20.30
C ASP A 26 14.70 2.00 -20.25
N GLY A 27 13.52 2.21 -19.65
CA GLY A 27 12.45 1.22 -19.53
C GLY A 27 12.59 0.24 -18.36
N HIS A 28 13.74 0.21 -17.66
CA HIS A 28 13.91 -0.62 -16.47
C HIS A 28 13.19 -0.03 -15.26
N LYS A 29 12.85 -0.88 -14.28
CA LYS A 29 12.22 -0.43 -13.02
C LYS A 29 13.09 0.63 -12.34
N ALA A 30 12.46 1.72 -11.89
CA ALA A 30 13.16 2.82 -11.25
C ALA A 30 13.48 2.58 -9.78
N PHE A 31 12.63 1.80 -9.11
CA PHE A 31 12.70 1.49 -7.69
C PHE A 31 12.35 0.02 -7.46
N GLU A 32 12.95 -0.58 -6.43
CA GLU A 32 12.68 -1.95 -6.00
C GLU A 32 11.27 -2.08 -5.40
N ASP A 33 10.93 -1.23 -4.43
CA ASP A 33 9.63 -1.20 -3.77
C ASP A 33 8.74 -0.11 -4.37
N GLN A 34 7.62 -0.51 -4.97
CA GLN A 34 6.69 0.41 -5.65
C GLN A 34 5.26 0.39 -5.08
N CYS A 35 5.05 -0.13 -3.86
CA CYS A 35 3.71 -0.22 -3.25
C CYS A 35 2.99 1.14 -3.17
N ALA A 36 3.66 2.17 -2.66
CA ALA A 36 3.13 3.54 -2.60
C ALA A 36 2.95 4.17 -3.99
N ILE A 37 3.83 3.85 -4.94
CA ILE A 37 3.74 4.29 -6.33
C ILE A 37 2.48 3.72 -6.97
N ARG A 38 2.20 2.42 -6.77
CA ARG A 38 1.01 1.76 -7.33
C ARG A 38 -0.27 2.38 -6.80
N LEU A 39 -0.36 2.63 -5.48
CA LEU A 39 -1.52 3.29 -4.89
C LEU A 39 -1.68 4.74 -5.37
N GLY A 40 -0.60 5.53 -5.38
CA GLY A 40 -0.64 6.91 -5.85
C GLY A 40 -1.00 7.01 -7.34
N THR A 41 -0.50 6.10 -8.17
CA THR A 41 -0.90 5.98 -9.58
C THR A 41 -2.40 5.68 -9.71
N ALA A 42 -2.93 4.79 -8.88
CA ALA A 42 -4.36 4.45 -8.88
C ALA A 42 -5.22 5.69 -8.52
N LEU A 43 -4.83 6.43 -7.49
CA LEU A 43 -5.52 7.68 -7.10
C LEU A 43 -5.50 8.72 -8.23
N ALA A 44 -4.34 8.92 -8.86
CA ALA A 44 -4.20 9.84 -9.99
C ALA A 44 -5.10 9.43 -11.17
N ARG A 45 -5.15 8.13 -11.50
CA ARG A 45 -6.04 7.58 -12.54
C ARG A 45 -7.53 7.74 -12.21
N CYS A 46 -7.89 7.77 -10.94
CA CYS A 46 -9.25 8.09 -10.49
C CYS A 46 -9.56 9.60 -10.44
N GLY A 47 -8.65 10.45 -10.93
CA GLY A 47 -8.84 11.91 -10.98
C GLY A 47 -8.56 12.64 -9.67
N TYR A 48 -7.95 11.98 -8.68
CA TYR A 48 -7.49 12.67 -7.48
C TYR A 48 -6.22 13.46 -7.77
N ASP A 49 -6.18 14.72 -7.31
CA ASP A 49 -4.97 15.52 -7.37
C ASP A 49 -3.97 15.09 -6.28
N VAL A 50 -3.19 14.07 -6.63
CA VAL A 50 -2.13 13.50 -5.79
C VAL A 50 -1.05 14.51 -5.41
N THR A 51 -0.90 15.62 -6.14
CA THR A 51 0.13 16.62 -5.84
C THR A 51 -0.11 17.34 -4.51
N LYS A 52 -1.34 17.26 -3.97
CA LYS A 52 -1.73 17.76 -2.64
C LYS A 52 -1.21 16.88 -1.50
N LEU A 53 -0.78 15.65 -1.78
CA LEU A 53 -0.23 14.76 -0.77
C LEU A 53 1.19 15.19 -0.44
N HIS A 54 1.42 15.53 0.84
CA HIS A 54 2.75 15.87 1.34
C HIS A 54 3.59 14.60 1.56
N ALA A 55 4.24 14.15 0.48
CA ALA A 55 5.12 12.99 0.43
C ALA A 55 6.20 13.17 -0.65
N GLN A 56 7.24 12.35 -0.61
CA GLN A 56 8.30 12.33 -1.62
C GLN A 56 7.84 11.61 -2.90
N PHE A 57 7.97 12.29 -4.04
CA PHE A 57 7.68 11.75 -5.38
C PHE A 57 8.96 11.29 -6.08
N CYS A 58 8.82 10.39 -7.05
CA CYS A 58 9.92 10.01 -7.92
C CYS A 58 10.42 11.21 -8.75
N TRP A 59 11.69 11.15 -9.16
CA TRP A 59 12.33 12.15 -10.01
C TRP A 59 12.27 11.83 -11.51
N TYR A 60 11.69 10.69 -11.90
CA TYR A 60 11.59 10.26 -13.30
C TYR A 60 10.29 10.69 -14.00
N HIS A 61 9.24 11.05 -13.25
CA HIS A 61 7.91 11.36 -13.78
C HIS A 61 7.36 12.62 -13.14
N SER A 62 6.33 13.22 -13.75
CA SER A 62 5.60 14.33 -13.14
C SER A 62 4.96 13.90 -11.82
N LYS A 63 4.84 14.82 -10.86
CA LYS A 63 4.13 14.56 -9.59
C LYS A 63 2.68 14.12 -9.82
N SER A 64 2.04 14.62 -10.87
CA SER A 64 0.68 14.24 -11.27
C SER A 64 0.52 12.76 -11.64
N ALA A 65 1.61 12.05 -11.96
CA ALA A 65 1.58 10.60 -12.18
C ALA A 65 1.34 9.81 -10.88
N GLY A 66 1.50 10.42 -9.70
CA GLY A 66 1.24 9.78 -8.41
C GLY A 66 2.33 8.82 -7.95
N HIS A 67 3.54 8.91 -8.49
CA HIS A 67 4.66 8.05 -8.12
C HIS A 67 5.27 8.45 -6.77
N ILE A 68 4.55 8.20 -5.68
CA ILE A 68 4.99 8.46 -4.29
C ILE A 68 5.90 7.31 -3.83
N LEU A 69 7.07 7.63 -3.27
CA LEU A 69 8.12 6.64 -3.02
C LEU A 69 7.92 5.86 -1.71
N ARG A 70 7.52 6.55 -0.62
CA ARG A 70 7.54 5.97 0.73
C ARG A 70 6.14 5.65 1.23
N ALA A 71 5.93 4.40 1.65
CA ALA A 71 4.64 3.92 2.16
C ALA A 71 4.21 4.66 3.45
N GLU A 72 5.10 4.86 4.41
CA GLU A 72 4.76 5.61 5.63
C GLU A 72 4.44 7.09 5.35
N GLU A 73 5.15 7.74 4.42
CA GLU A 73 4.81 9.13 4.03
C GLU A 73 3.45 9.19 3.35
N MET A 74 3.14 8.22 2.48
CA MET A 74 1.83 8.08 1.85
C MET A 74 0.73 7.90 2.91
N ALA A 75 0.91 6.97 3.85
CA ALA A 75 -0.02 6.73 4.95
C ALA A 75 -0.25 7.99 5.81
N ASN A 76 0.83 8.70 6.14
CA ASN A 76 0.75 9.95 6.89
C ASN A 76 0.05 11.07 6.11
N ALA A 77 0.26 11.16 4.79
CA ALA A 77 -0.45 12.11 3.94
C ALA A 77 -1.96 11.80 3.85
N LEU A 78 -2.33 10.53 3.76
CA LEU A 78 -3.73 10.07 3.78
C LEU A 78 -4.43 10.37 5.11
N LYS A 79 -3.73 10.34 6.24
CA LYS A 79 -4.31 10.75 7.54
C LYS A 79 -4.64 12.24 7.60
N ARG A 80 -3.84 13.08 6.94
CA ARG A 80 -3.98 14.54 6.99
C ARG A 80 -4.92 15.10 5.93
N THR A 81 -5.25 14.31 4.91
CA THR A 81 -5.99 14.79 3.74
C THR A 81 -7.35 14.13 3.67
N SER A 82 -8.40 14.93 3.50
CA SER A 82 -9.73 14.39 3.21
C SER A 82 -9.82 14.03 1.73
N ILE A 83 -9.90 12.72 1.45
CA ILE A 83 -10.17 12.21 0.10
C ILE A 83 -11.64 11.83 0.02
N PRO A 84 -12.43 12.44 -0.89
CA PRO A 84 -13.84 12.08 -1.06
C PRO A 84 -14.05 10.58 -1.31
N GLY A 85 -14.82 9.91 -0.44
CA GLY A 85 -15.07 8.46 -0.50
C GLY A 85 -14.16 7.61 0.38
N VAL A 86 -13.19 8.22 1.07
CA VAL A 86 -12.26 7.54 1.98
C VAL A 86 -12.56 7.97 3.42
N PHE A 87 -12.84 7.00 4.28
CA PHE A 87 -13.10 7.25 5.71
C PHE A 87 -11.80 7.51 6.47
N PRO A 88 -11.86 8.20 7.63
CA PRO A 88 -10.69 8.38 8.48
C PRO A 88 -9.99 7.07 8.83
N ALA A 89 -8.66 7.12 8.94
CA ALA A 89 -7.86 5.96 9.31
C ALA A 89 -8.25 5.45 10.70
N ARG A 90 -8.38 4.13 10.84
CA ARG A 90 -8.43 3.44 12.14
C ARG A 90 -7.27 2.47 12.28
N LYS A 91 -6.77 2.29 13.51
CA LYS A 91 -5.84 1.21 13.81
C LYS A 91 -6.59 -0.13 13.83
N VAL A 92 -5.93 -1.17 13.36
CA VAL A 92 -6.40 -2.55 13.39
C VAL A 92 -5.32 -3.40 14.05
N ASP A 93 -5.73 -4.38 14.85
CA ASP A 93 -4.80 -5.31 15.47
C ASP A 93 -4.20 -6.21 14.39
N ALA A 94 -2.88 -6.34 14.39
CA ALA A 94 -2.16 -7.12 13.39
C ALA A 94 -2.44 -8.63 13.48
N SER A 95 -2.74 -9.15 14.67
CA SER A 95 -2.96 -10.58 14.89
C SER A 95 -4.27 -11.10 14.27
N ASN A 96 -5.27 -10.23 14.07
CA ASN A 96 -6.60 -10.64 13.60
C ASN A 96 -7.17 -9.74 12.48
N PHE A 97 -6.33 -8.94 11.82
CA PHE A 97 -6.81 -7.94 10.86
C PHE A 97 -7.64 -8.55 9.72
N GLU A 98 -7.28 -9.73 9.22
CA GLU A 98 -8.01 -10.40 8.13
C GLU A 98 -9.45 -10.73 8.53
N GLU A 99 -9.66 -11.18 9.76
CA GLU A 99 -10.98 -11.47 10.32
C GLU A 99 -11.76 -10.17 10.55
N VAL A 100 -11.13 -9.17 11.17
CA VAL A 100 -11.75 -7.87 11.48
C VAL A 100 -12.13 -7.11 10.22
N LEU A 101 -11.32 -7.22 9.16
CA LEU A 101 -11.53 -6.53 7.88
C LEU A 101 -12.23 -7.40 6.84
N LYS A 102 -12.68 -8.60 7.22
CA LYS A 102 -13.47 -9.45 6.34
C LYS A 102 -14.70 -8.68 5.84
N ASN A 103 -14.96 -8.77 4.53
CA ASN A 103 -16.04 -8.06 3.85
C ASN A 103 -15.98 -6.52 3.92
N GLN A 104 -14.86 -5.94 4.39
CA GLN A 104 -14.60 -4.50 4.30
C GLN A 104 -13.59 -4.24 3.20
N CYS A 105 -13.76 -3.15 2.45
CA CYS A 105 -12.81 -2.74 1.43
C CYS A 105 -12.22 -1.36 1.76
N GLY A 106 -10.99 -1.12 1.29
CA GLY A 106 -10.30 0.13 1.58
C GLY A 106 -8.81 0.12 1.30
N ILE A 107 -8.15 1.18 1.76
CA ILE A 107 -6.69 1.29 1.76
C ILE A 107 -6.17 0.71 3.08
N ILE A 108 -5.09 -0.06 3.03
CA ILE A 108 -4.45 -0.67 4.21
C ILE A 108 -2.94 -0.37 4.20
N PHE A 109 -2.41 -0.04 5.37
CA PHE A 109 -0.99 0.24 5.60
C PHE A 109 -0.48 -0.66 6.72
N PHE A 110 0.66 -1.29 6.50
CA PHE A 110 1.39 -2.13 7.46
C PHE A 110 2.71 -1.43 7.79
N LYS A 111 2.86 -1.03 9.05
CA LYS A 111 4.07 -0.39 9.56
C LYS A 111 5.05 -1.41 10.12
N ASP A 112 6.34 -1.25 9.81
CA ASP A 112 7.43 -2.06 10.36
C ASP A 112 7.10 -3.57 10.28
N TYR A 113 6.75 -4.07 9.10
CA TYR A 113 6.30 -5.46 8.90
C TYR A 113 7.45 -6.43 8.57
N TRP A 114 8.57 -5.94 8.01
CA TRP A 114 9.73 -6.77 7.62
C TRP A 114 11.06 -6.01 7.75
N CYS A 115 12.15 -6.75 7.86
CA CYS A 115 13.50 -6.21 7.97
C CYS A 115 14.07 -5.81 6.60
N ARG A 116 14.56 -4.58 6.45
CA ARG A 116 15.32 -4.18 5.27
C ARG A 116 16.81 -4.53 5.45
N GLY A 117 17.39 -5.19 4.45
CA GLY A 117 18.83 -5.52 4.45
C GLY A 117 19.24 -6.33 5.69
N ASN A 118 20.17 -5.78 6.48
CA ASN A 118 20.71 -6.43 7.69
C ASN A 118 20.02 -5.95 8.99
N GLU A 119 18.83 -5.37 8.91
CA GLU A 119 18.06 -4.98 10.09
C GLU A 119 17.70 -6.18 10.97
N SER A 120 17.77 -6.00 12.29
CA SER A 120 17.20 -6.96 13.24
C SER A 120 15.68 -6.85 13.23
N PHE A 121 14.98 -7.92 13.63
CA PHE A 121 13.51 -7.89 13.73
C PHE A 121 13.03 -6.75 14.64
N LEU A 122 13.74 -6.45 15.74
CA LEU A 122 13.39 -5.34 16.65
C LEU A 122 13.55 -3.95 16.02
N ASN A 123 14.43 -3.80 15.01
CA ASN A 123 14.75 -2.54 14.35
C ASN A 123 14.26 -2.49 12.89
N ARG A 124 13.27 -3.31 12.55
CA ARG A 124 12.74 -3.42 11.19
C ARG A 124 12.02 -2.13 10.77
N SER A 125 12.26 -1.68 9.54
CA SER A 125 11.68 -0.43 8.99
C SER A 125 10.84 -0.64 7.73
N GLY A 126 10.64 -1.90 7.33
CA GLY A 126 9.97 -2.24 6.09
C GLY A 126 8.45 -2.07 6.18
N ASP A 127 7.91 -1.14 5.40
CA ASP A 127 6.47 -0.82 5.36
C ASP A 127 5.79 -1.32 4.08
N HIS A 128 4.47 -1.53 4.12
CA HIS A 128 3.65 -1.82 2.93
C HIS A 128 2.36 -1.00 2.93
N ILE A 129 1.94 -0.52 1.76
CA ILE A 129 0.63 0.10 1.58
C ILE A 129 -0.05 -0.47 0.33
N ASP A 130 -1.34 -0.77 0.43
CA ASP A 130 -2.09 -1.49 -0.61
C ASP A 130 -3.60 -1.22 -0.50
N LEU A 131 -4.38 -1.81 -1.41
CA LEU A 131 -5.83 -1.93 -1.31
C LEU A 131 -6.22 -3.32 -0.80
N TRP A 132 -7.18 -3.37 0.10
CA TRP A 132 -7.79 -4.58 0.64
C TRP A 132 -9.24 -4.67 0.17
N ASN A 133 -9.66 -5.80 -0.40
CA ASN A 133 -11.01 -5.98 -0.96
C ASN A 133 -11.97 -6.76 -0.05
N GLY A 134 -11.60 -7.03 1.20
CA GLY A 134 -12.39 -7.85 2.12
C GLY A 134 -11.94 -9.30 2.22
N SER A 135 -11.02 -9.74 1.34
CA SER A 135 -10.44 -11.08 1.38
C SER A 135 -8.95 -11.13 1.02
N ARG A 136 -8.44 -10.17 0.25
CA ARG A 136 -7.03 -10.12 -0.18
C ARG A 136 -6.56 -8.71 -0.52
N LEU A 137 -5.24 -8.57 -0.63
CA LEU A 137 -4.57 -7.40 -1.18
C LEU A 137 -4.59 -7.40 -2.71
N THR A 138 -4.29 -6.25 -3.35
CA THR A 138 -4.06 -6.24 -4.81
C THR A 138 -2.77 -6.97 -5.17
N THR A 139 -1.74 -6.81 -4.33
CA THR A 139 -0.43 -7.37 -4.58
C THR A 139 -0.45 -8.88 -4.42
N ARG A 140 -0.38 -9.64 -5.52
CA ARG A 140 -0.45 -11.11 -5.48
C ARG A 140 0.87 -11.74 -5.05
N TRP A 141 1.99 -11.22 -5.55
CA TRP A 141 3.32 -11.79 -5.28
C TRP A 141 3.90 -11.41 -3.94
N SER A 142 3.63 -10.21 -3.40
CA SER A 142 3.94 -9.91 -2.01
C SER A 142 3.09 -10.77 -1.09
N TYR A 143 1.77 -10.91 -1.31
CA TYR A 143 0.94 -11.82 -0.53
C TYR A 143 1.47 -13.27 -0.55
N PHE A 144 2.00 -13.72 -1.70
CA PHE A 144 2.63 -15.03 -1.83
C PHE A 144 4.02 -15.13 -1.21
N ARG A 145 4.91 -14.14 -1.38
CA ARG A 145 6.23 -14.05 -0.72
C ARG A 145 6.11 -13.99 0.81
N ILE A 146 5.04 -13.39 1.30
CA ILE A 146 4.65 -13.30 2.71
C ILE A 146 4.21 -14.66 3.25
N ASN A 147 3.61 -15.49 2.40
CA ASN A 147 3.36 -16.89 2.73
C ASN A 147 4.59 -17.81 2.55
N TRP A 148 5.69 -17.32 1.97
CA TRP A 148 6.83 -18.14 1.51
C TRP A 148 8.22 -17.69 2.01
N GLY A 149 8.34 -16.85 3.04
CA GLY A 149 9.66 -16.39 3.48
C GLY A 149 9.76 -15.92 4.93
N ILE A 150 9.87 -16.89 5.87
CA ILE A 150 9.98 -16.75 7.35
C ILE A 150 8.63 -16.80 8.08
N SER A 151 7.90 -17.90 7.93
CA SER A 151 7.07 -18.44 9.02
C SER A 151 7.86 -19.61 9.62
N ILE A 152 8.52 -19.39 10.76
CA ILE A 152 8.97 -20.51 11.60
C ILE A 152 7.68 -21.19 12.08
N GLU A 153 7.66 -22.52 11.98
CA GLU A 153 6.46 -23.36 12.08
C GLU A 153 5.51 -22.99 13.23
N GLY A 154 4.26 -22.68 12.87
CA GLY A 154 3.13 -22.58 13.79
C GLY A 154 2.53 -21.17 13.92
N LEU A 155 1.41 -20.95 13.22
CA LEU A 155 0.39 -19.91 13.43
C LEU A 155 0.56 -18.51 12.77
N TRP A 156 -0.09 -18.37 11.59
CA TRP A 156 -0.73 -17.18 10.98
C TRP A 156 0.13 -16.07 10.30
N SER A 157 -0.48 -15.40 9.31
CA SER A 157 0.12 -14.70 8.17
C SER A 157 1.23 -13.69 8.51
N SER A 158 2.27 -13.56 7.67
CA SER A 158 3.48 -12.75 7.95
C SER A 158 3.21 -11.25 8.22
N PHE A 159 2.03 -10.72 7.85
CA PHE A 159 1.59 -9.37 8.21
C PHE A 159 1.16 -9.20 9.67
N SER A 160 0.89 -10.30 10.40
CA SER A 160 0.63 -10.27 11.84
C SER A 160 1.84 -9.76 12.65
N HIS A 161 3.02 -9.76 12.04
CA HIS A 161 4.24 -9.15 12.59
C HIS A 161 4.32 -7.63 12.38
N ALA A 162 3.37 -6.99 11.67
CA ALA A 162 3.33 -5.54 11.55
C ALA A 162 3.17 -4.92 12.94
N ARG A 163 3.97 -3.89 13.23
CA ARG A 163 3.89 -3.18 14.50
C ARG A 163 2.59 -2.40 14.62
N GLU A 164 2.12 -1.84 13.51
CA GLU A 164 0.82 -1.19 13.42
C GLU A 164 0.18 -1.46 12.06
N ILE A 165 -1.14 -1.66 12.05
CA ILE A 165 -1.93 -1.66 10.81
C ILE A 165 -2.91 -0.49 10.84
N TRP A 166 -2.91 0.31 9.78
CA TRP A 166 -3.87 1.40 9.60
C TRP A 166 -4.79 1.06 8.42
N PHE A 167 -6.09 1.29 8.60
CA PHE A 167 -7.09 0.99 7.59
C PHE A 167 -8.00 2.20 7.34
N TRP A 168 -8.17 2.54 6.06
CA TRP A 168 -9.12 3.54 5.60
C TRP A 168 -10.22 2.83 4.83
N LYS A 169 -11.39 2.68 5.45
CA LYS A 169 -12.55 2.10 4.80
C LYS A 169 -12.97 2.94 3.60
N MET A 170 -13.40 2.28 2.53
CA MET A 170 -14.06 2.88 1.38
C MET A 170 -15.44 2.24 1.19
N LEU A 171 -16.33 2.96 0.50
CA LEU A 171 -17.62 2.45 0.04
C LEU A 171 -17.57 2.05 -1.43
#